data_AF-A0A9W6TI20-F1
#
_entry.id   AF-A0A9W6TI20-F1
#
_cell.length_a   1.000
_cell.length_b   1.000
_cell.length_c   1.000
_cell.angle_alpha   90.00
_cell.angle_beta   90.00
_cell.angle_gamma   90.00
#
_symmetry.space_group_name_H-M   'P 1'
#
loop_
_entity.id
_entity.type
_entity.pdbx_description
1 polymer ?
#
loop_
_entity_poly.entity_id
_entity_poly.type
_entity_poly.pdbx_seq_one_letter_code
_entity_poly.pdbx_strand_id
1 'polypeptide(L)'
;MVSFVNCVVAAALAVASFASPSEAKLDVNLLPEGTYFKPSGRIVSGVVGTTTPFRRSPCPGLNTLANHGYLPRNGQNITKAVLGPAIMSVYNLGEDATATLLALVPDTFTLDYLSKHN
;
A
#
# COMPACT_ATOMS: atom_id res chain seq x y z
N MET A 1 -23.25 -27.90 -56.47
CA MET A 1 -23.43 -27.87 -55.00
C MET A 1 -22.27 -28.64 -54.41
N VAL A 2 -21.27 -27.97 -53.83
CA VAL A 2 -20.13 -28.63 -53.16
C VAL A 2 -20.15 -28.15 -51.73
N SER A 3 -20.54 -29.05 -50.83
CA SER A 3 -20.75 -28.78 -49.41
C SER A 3 -19.40 -28.64 -48.72
N PHE A 4 -19.08 -27.42 -48.30
CA PHE A 4 -18.26 -27.21 -47.11
C PHE A 4 -18.99 -27.85 -45.92
N VAL A 5 -18.26 -28.39 -44.95
CA VAL A 5 -18.58 -28.46 -43.51
C VAL A 5 -17.81 -29.62 -42.85
N ASN A 6 -17.20 -29.27 -41.71
CA ASN A 6 -16.61 -30.13 -40.67
C ASN A 6 -15.13 -30.53 -40.77
N CYS A 7 -14.27 -29.50 -40.76
CA CYS A 7 -13.00 -29.57 -40.05
C CYS A 7 -13.25 -29.20 -38.57
N VAL A 8 -13.67 -30.15 -37.72
CA VAL A 8 -13.69 -29.97 -36.26
C VAL A 8 -12.43 -30.65 -35.71
N VAL A 9 -11.32 -29.93 -35.80
CA VAL A 9 -10.05 -30.32 -35.19
C VAL A 9 -10.15 -30.08 -33.68
N ALA A 10 -9.77 -31.10 -32.94
CA ALA A 10 -9.65 -31.13 -31.49
C ALA A 10 -8.91 -29.91 -30.93
N ALA A 11 -9.62 -29.08 -30.18
CA ALA A 11 -9.04 -28.18 -29.20
C ALA A 11 -9.61 -28.57 -27.84
N ALA A 12 -9.02 -29.60 -27.23
CA ALA A 12 -9.25 -29.90 -25.82
C ALA A 12 -8.80 -28.67 -25.02
N LEU A 13 -9.76 -27.93 -24.46
CA LEU A 13 -9.51 -26.82 -23.56
C LEU A 13 -8.72 -27.33 -22.35
N ALA A 14 -7.42 -27.09 -22.35
CA ALA A 14 -6.66 -27.00 -21.11
C ALA A 14 -7.04 -25.68 -20.43
N VAL A 15 -8.19 -25.65 -19.74
CA VAL A 15 -8.44 -24.63 -18.71
C VAL A 15 -7.54 -24.99 -17.54
N ALA A 16 -6.26 -24.61 -17.63
CA ALA A 16 -5.41 -24.54 -16.47
C ALA A 16 -6.06 -23.52 -15.53
N SER A 17 -6.72 -24.01 -14.48
CA SER A 17 -7.20 -23.19 -13.39
C SER A 17 -6.00 -22.41 -12.86
N PHE A 18 -6.01 -21.09 -13.03
CA PHE A 18 -5.24 -20.17 -12.19
C PHE A 18 -5.85 -20.16 -10.79
N ALA A 19 -5.88 -21.32 -10.15
CA ALA A 19 -6.11 -21.40 -8.72
C ALA A 19 -4.86 -20.83 -8.07
N SER A 20 -4.88 -19.52 -7.80
CA SER A 20 -3.95 -18.92 -6.85
C SER A 20 -4.02 -19.76 -5.57
N PRO A 21 -2.89 -20.25 -5.03
CA PRO A 21 -2.91 -20.96 -3.77
C PRO A 21 -3.63 -20.05 -2.76
N SER A 22 -4.60 -20.60 -2.03
CA SER A 22 -5.34 -19.88 -1.02
C SER A 22 -4.33 -19.22 -0.08
N GLU A 23 -4.26 -17.89 -0.11
CA GLU A 23 -3.38 -17.11 0.74
C GLU A 23 -3.64 -17.53 2.19
N ALA A 24 -2.70 -18.27 2.80
CA ALA A 24 -2.50 -18.12 4.22
C ALA A 24 -2.29 -16.62 4.41
N LYS A 25 -3.24 -15.94 5.07
CA LYS A 25 -3.27 -14.50 5.25
C LYS A 25 -2.00 -14.06 5.98
N LEU A 26 -0.94 -13.79 5.21
CA LEU A 26 0.34 -13.36 5.73
C LEU A 26 0.07 -12.07 6.49
N ASP A 27 0.40 -12.03 7.77
CA ASP A 27 0.31 -10.79 8.52
C ASP A 27 1.37 -9.84 7.97
N VAL A 28 0.91 -8.87 7.18
CA VAL A 28 1.78 -7.91 6.50
C VAL A 28 2.64 -7.13 7.48
N ASN A 29 2.21 -6.99 8.74
CA ASN A 29 2.97 -6.28 9.77
C ASN A 29 4.18 -7.07 10.26
N LEU A 30 4.24 -8.37 10.00
CA LEU A 30 5.39 -9.23 10.31
C LEU A 30 6.42 -9.27 9.18
N LEU A 31 6.13 -8.62 8.05
CA LEU A 31 7.10 -8.52 6.96
C LEU A 31 8.28 -7.65 7.41
N PRO A 32 9.54 -8.11 7.21
CA PRO A 32 10.72 -7.32 7.53
C PRO A 32 10.65 -5.91 6.92
N GLU A 33 11.09 -4.91 7.67
CA GLU A 33 11.24 -3.54 7.17
C GLU A 33 12.08 -3.53 5.87
N GLY A 34 11.73 -2.65 4.94
CA GLY A 34 12.29 -2.61 3.59
C GLY A 34 11.59 -3.55 2.60
N THR A 35 10.91 -4.61 3.07
CA THR A 35 10.12 -5.49 2.16
C THR A 35 8.95 -4.70 1.58
N TYR A 36 8.88 -4.64 0.26
CA TYR A 36 7.81 -3.92 -0.43
C TYR A 36 6.49 -4.70 -0.35
N PHE A 37 5.46 -4.04 0.14
CA PHE A 37 4.08 -4.48 0.09
C PHE A 37 3.18 -3.30 -0.24
N LYS A 38 2.50 -3.35 -1.40
CA LYS A 38 1.48 -2.37 -1.76
C LYS A 38 0.10 -3.03 -1.69
N PRO A 39 -0.79 -2.58 -0.79
CA PRO A 39 -2.13 -3.12 -0.69
C PRO A 39 -2.93 -2.85 -1.99
N SER A 40 -3.78 -3.81 -2.36
CA SER A 40 -4.63 -3.68 -3.55
C SER A 40 -5.62 -2.52 -3.42
N GLY A 41 -5.98 -1.87 -4.53
CA GLY A 41 -6.86 -0.69 -4.52
C GLY A 41 -8.21 -0.90 -3.83
N ARG A 42 -8.73 -2.14 -3.77
CA ARG A 42 -10.01 -2.46 -3.10
C ARG A 42 -9.98 -2.34 -1.56
N ILE A 43 -8.80 -2.35 -0.94
CA ILE A 43 -8.64 -2.30 0.53
C ILE A 43 -7.86 -1.06 0.98
N VAL A 44 -7.70 -0.07 0.10
CA VAL A 44 -6.93 1.15 0.32
C VAL A 44 -7.80 2.35 0.04
N SER A 45 -7.71 3.38 0.87
CA SER A 45 -8.31 4.67 0.60
C SER A 45 -7.42 5.80 1.10
N GLY A 46 -7.48 6.94 0.42
CA GLY A 46 -6.92 8.20 0.90
C GLY A 46 -7.99 9.19 1.34
N VAL A 47 -9.27 8.77 1.40
CA VAL A 47 -10.38 9.61 1.86
C VAL A 47 -10.34 9.70 3.38
N VAL A 48 -10.43 10.92 3.90
CA VAL A 48 -10.46 11.21 5.34
C VAL A 48 -11.61 10.43 6.01
N GLY A 49 -11.32 9.75 7.12
CA GLY A 49 -12.34 9.05 7.91
C GLY A 49 -12.79 7.71 7.33
N THR A 50 -12.05 7.18 6.35
CA THR A 50 -12.34 5.88 5.75
C THR A 50 -12.21 4.71 6.74
N THR A 51 -13.01 3.67 6.53
CA THR A 51 -12.94 2.39 7.25
C THR A 51 -12.06 1.34 6.56
N THR A 52 -11.39 1.70 5.45
CA THR A 52 -10.52 0.74 4.77
C THR A 52 -9.35 0.31 5.66
N PRO A 53 -8.93 -0.97 5.60
CA PRO A 53 -7.83 -1.47 6.44
C PRO A 53 -6.51 -0.73 6.21
N PHE A 54 -6.26 -0.25 4.99
CA PHE A 54 -5.09 0.52 4.63
C PHE A 54 -5.49 1.95 4.29
N ARG A 55 -4.78 2.92 4.86
CA ARG A 55 -4.94 4.35 4.60
C ARG A 55 -3.68 4.91 3.96
N ARG A 56 -3.83 5.82 3.01
CA ARG A 56 -2.72 6.49 2.31
C ARG A 56 -2.96 7.99 2.26
N SER A 57 -1.87 8.72 2.18
CA SER A 57 -1.84 10.18 2.12
C SER A 57 -1.78 10.67 0.67
N PRO A 58 -1.95 11.97 0.39
CA PRO A 58 -1.60 12.55 -0.90
C PRO A 58 -0.08 12.59 -1.13
N CYS A 59 0.75 12.35 -0.10
CA CYS A 59 2.20 12.41 -0.18
C CYS A 59 2.79 11.07 -0.69
N PRO A 60 3.47 11.04 -1.84
CA PRO A 60 4.06 9.81 -2.37
C PRO A 60 5.19 9.26 -1.48
N GLY A 61 5.93 10.12 -0.77
CA GLY A 61 7.00 9.71 0.15
C GLY A 61 6.46 8.91 1.34
N LEU A 62 5.49 9.45 2.07
CA LEU A 62 4.91 8.75 3.23
C LEU A 62 4.23 7.43 2.85
N ASN A 63 3.58 7.41 1.68
CA ASN A 63 2.97 6.20 1.14
C ASN A 63 4.02 5.12 0.86
N THR A 64 5.21 5.51 0.39
CA THR A 64 6.32 4.61 0.13
C THR A 64 6.89 4.06 1.43
N LEU A 65 7.09 4.89 2.46
CA LEU A 65 7.54 4.40 3.78
C LEU A 65 6.58 3.37 4.37
N ALA A 66 5.26 3.60 4.27
CA ALA A 66 4.26 2.63 4.71
C ALA A 66 4.26 1.35 3.87
N ASN A 67 4.49 1.44 2.55
CA ASN A 67 4.60 0.25 1.71
C ASN A 67 5.85 -0.58 2.02
N HIS A 68 6.92 0.03 2.52
CA HIS A 68 8.15 -0.66 2.92
C HIS A 68 8.20 -1.04 4.41
N GLY A 69 7.25 -0.59 5.23
CA GLY A 69 7.18 -0.93 6.65
C GLY A 69 7.99 -0.03 7.58
N TYR A 70 8.64 1.03 7.05
CA TYR A 70 9.29 2.07 7.87
C TYR A 70 8.27 2.93 8.64
N LEU A 71 7.03 2.95 8.16
CA LEU A 71 5.86 3.37 8.90
C LEU A 71 4.91 2.17 9.03
N PRO A 72 4.02 2.14 10.05
CA PRO A 72 2.92 1.18 10.11
C PRO A 72 2.26 0.97 8.74
N ARG A 73 2.30 -0.27 8.23
CA ARG A 73 1.93 -0.56 6.83
C ARG A 73 0.48 -0.22 6.51
N ASN A 74 -0.38 -0.32 7.51
CA ASN A 74 -1.78 0.07 7.45
C ASN A 74 -1.98 1.59 7.32
N GLY A 75 -0.95 2.41 7.51
CA GLY A 75 -1.02 3.87 7.46
C GLY A 75 -1.80 4.47 8.64
N GLN A 76 -1.84 3.78 9.77
CA GLN A 76 -2.59 4.18 10.96
C GLN A 76 -1.64 4.34 12.15
N ASN A 77 -2.05 5.13 13.16
CA ASN A 77 -1.28 5.35 14.40
C ASN A 77 0.18 5.78 14.14
N ILE A 78 0.38 6.65 13.15
CA ILE A 78 1.69 7.21 12.83
C ILE A 78 2.04 8.24 13.89
N THR A 79 3.08 7.98 14.68
CA THR A 79 3.57 8.92 15.69
C THR A 79 4.76 9.72 15.16
N LYS A 80 4.99 10.92 15.71
CA LYS A 80 6.18 11.71 15.38
C LYS A 80 7.49 10.97 15.68
N ALA A 81 7.50 10.17 16.75
CA ALA A 81 8.66 9.37 17.16
C ALA A 81 9.03 8.27 16.15
N VAL A 82 8.07 7.79 15.35
CA VAL A 82 8.33 6.85 14.26
C VAL A 82 8.60 7.60 12.95
N LEU A 83 7.83 8.66 12.68
CA LEU A 83 7.91 9.41 11.43
C LEU A 83 9.26 10.13 11.24
N GLY A 84 9.76 10.82 12.28
CA GLY A 84 11.01 11.58 12.21
C GLY A 84 12.20 10.73 11.81
N PRO A 85 12.54 9.68 12.59
CA PRO A 85 13.64 8.77 12.25
C PRO A 85 13.46 8.09 10.88
N ALA A 86 12.24 7.74 10.49
CA ALA A 86 11.98 7.11 9.19
C ALA A 86 12.31 8.04 8.01
N ILE A 87 11.86 9.30 8.02
CA ILE A 87 12.15 10.24 6.92
C ILE A 87 13.61 10.67 6.90
N MET A 88 14.26 10.79 8.06
CA MET A 88 15.69 11.09 8.15
C MET A 88 16.54 9.94 7.62
N SER A 89 16.28 8.70 8.05
CA SER A 89 17.08 7.53 7.66
C SER A 89 16.86 7.09 6.21
N VAL A 90 15.62 7.11 5.72
CA VAL A 90 15.28 6.57 4.39
C VAL A 90 15.43 7.62 3.30
N TYR A 91 15.11 8.88 3.59
CA TYR A 91 15.19 9.97 2.60
C TYR A 91 16.34 10.92 2.83
N ASN A 92 17.20 10.67 3.83
CA ASN A 92 18.33 11.53 4.19
C ASN A 92 17.90 12.98 4.42
N LEU A 93 16.73 13.16 5.05
CA LEU A 93 16.23 14.49 5.36
C LEU A 93 16.99 15.07 6.56
N GLY A 94 17.39 16.35 6.47
CA GLY A 94 18.05 17.05 7.57
C GLY A 94 17.15 17.23 8.78
N GLU A 95 17.75 17.44 9.95
CA GLU A 95 17.06 17.59 11.23
C GLU A 95 16.11 18.80 11.24
N ASP A 96 16.57 19.97 10.78
CA ASP A 96 15.75 21.19 10.75
C ASP A 96 14.52 21.06 9.84
N ALA A 97 14.70 20.44 8.67
CA ALA A 97 13.60 20.17 7.75
C ALA A 97 12.61 19.15 8.33
N THR A 98 13.12 18.12 8.99
CA THR A 98 12.31 17.12 9.70
C THR A 98 11.50 17.77 10.82
N ALA A 99 12.12 18.58 11.67
CA ALA A 99 11.45 19.30 12.75
C ALA A 99 10.33 20.21 12.22
N THR A 100 10.61 20.94 11.13
CA THR A 100 9.61 21.79 10.47
C THR A 100 8.40 20.98 10.00
N LEU A 101 8.61 19.84 9.32
CA LEU A 101 7.51 18.99 8.86
C LEU A 101 6.73 18.35 10.02
N LEU A 102 7.42 17.91 11.08
CA LEU A 102 6.78 17.33 12.26
C LEU A 102 5.92 18.35 13.02
N ALA A 103 6.27 19.63 13.00
CA ALA A 103 5.47 20.69 13.61
C ALA A 103 4.10 20.89 12.92
N LEU A 104 3.97 20.48 11.64
CA LEU A 104 2.75 20.66 10.85
C LEU A 104 1.72 19.52 11.03
N VAL A 105 2.08 18.44 11.72
CA VAL A 105 1.21 17.27 11.93
C VAL A 105 0.90 17.03 13.40
N PRO A 106 -0.25 16.41 13.73
CA PRO A 106 -0.56 15.98 15.09
C PRO A 106 0.48 14.99 15.63
N ASP A 107 0.53 14.82 16.96
CA ASP A 107 1.47 13.89 17.61
C ASP A 107 1.26 12.43 17.17
N THR A 108 0.01 12.07 16.88
CA THR A 108 -0.37 10.80 16.26
C THR A 108 -1.46 11.04 15.23
N PHE A 109 -1.33 10.46 14.05
CA PHE A 109 -2.30 10.63 12.97
C PHE A 109 -2.38 9.38 12.06
N THR A 110 -3.41 9.32 11.22
CA THR A 110 -3.53 8.34 10.13
C THR A 110 -3.13 9.01 8.82
N LEU A 111 -2.55 8.28 7.86
CA LEU A 111 -2.01 8.90 6.64
C LEU A 111 -3.06 9.69 5.82
N ASP A 112 -4.32 9.26 5.84
CA ASP A 112 -5.44 9.95 5.19
C ASP A 112 -5.78 11.31 5.84
N TYR A 113 -5.35 11.59 7.07
CA TYR A 113 -5.48 12.90 7.71
C TYR A 113 -4.93 14.03 6.81
N LEU A 114 -3.83 13.75 6.11
CA LEU A 114 -3.17 14.71 5.21
C LEU A 114 -3.99 15.01 3.95
N SER A 115 -5.06 14.28 3.68
CA SER A 115 -6.01 14.55 2.59
C SER A 115 -7.07 15.60 2.97
N LYS A 116 -7.09 16.09 4.21
CA LYS A 116 -8.03 17.14 4.63
C LYS A 116 -7.69 18.45 3.92
N HIS A 117 -8.61 18.90 3.07
CA HIS A 117 -8.54 20.22 2.45
C HIS A 117 -8.96 21.31 3.46
N ASN A 118 -8.46 22.53 3.28
CA ASN A 118 -8.87 23.72 4.03
C ASN A 118 -10.26 24.22 3.61
#